data_AF-A0A954UHD1-F1
#
_entry.id   AF-A0A954UHD1-F1
#
_cell.length_a   1.000
_cell.length_b   1.000
_cell.length_c   1.000
_cell.angle_alpha   90.00
_cell.angle_beta   90.00
_cell.angle_gamma   90.00
#
_symmetry.space_group_name_H-M   'P 1'
#
loop_
_entity.id
_entity.type
_entity.pdbx_description
1 polymer ?
#
loop_
_entity_poly.entity_id
_entity_poly.type
_entity_poly.pdbx_seq_one_letter_code
_entity_poly.pdbx_strand_id
1 'polypeptide(L)'
;MPHTSRIKTPLKQHLHRFRLSVFPAIWFLFCVAITLYLWQRVARVGSIVGEIAAEQISVPAGADGLLVGDAKLSLKLFDEVHKGDVIAVLDDRQIKAQIGVLQAEVAKLTADLDAEQTKLENDQLSLVADHQRERVRLAWEVERRHLETLQLGADVKALQQQLQGAETTLKMLQKMADSPYVKMNPADLADRTAERNALAAQLAGKQQVGKVAYSQWQDAIKQRDSYPELQSPEVEAILAPIRAAITVQERKMEELQLLQQQLVITSPIDGVITEVFKVPGQQVIAGDPIVSI
;
A
#
# COMPACT_ATOMS: atom_id res chain seq x y z
N MET A 1 -108.02 102.64 14.09
CA MET A 1 -108.45 102.24 15.45
C MET A 1 -109.29 100.96 15.31
N PRO A 2 -109.27 99.96 16.22
CA PRO A 2 -108.53 99.82 17.47
C PRO A 2 -107.69 98.51 17.60
N HIS A 3 -107.05 98.38 18.77
CA HIS A 3 -106.11 97.38 19.28
C HIS A 3 -106.65 95.95 19.46
N THR A 4 -105.75 94.95 19.48
CA THR A 4 -105.78 93.88 20.51
C THR A 4 -104.39 93.34 20.86
N SER A 5 -104.19 93.19 22.16
CA SER A 5 -103.02 92.92 22.99
C SER A 5 -102.35 91.56 22.84
N ARG A 6 -101.00 91.55 22.92
CA ARG A 6 -100.16 90.36 23.21
C ARG A 6 -100.43 89.86 24.63
N ILE A 7 -100.95 88.65 24.75
CA ILE A 7 -101.09 87.92 26.01
C ILE A 7 -99.74 87.26 26.34
N LYS A 8 -99.17 87.59 27.51
CA LYS A 8 -97.95 86.97 28.05
C LYS A 8 -98.30 85.64 28.70
N THR A 9 -97.81 84.54 28.14
CA THR A 9 -97.82 83.21 28.78
C THR A 9 -96.65 83.06 29.77
N PRO A 10 -96.81 82.34 30.89
CA PRO A 10 -95.87 82.35 32.01
C PRO A 10 -94.56 81.57 31.76
N LEU A 11 -93.44 82.14 32.21
CA LEU A 11 -92.04 81.67 32.07
C LEU A 11 -91.76 80.23 32.58
N LYS A 12 -92.63 79.65 33.39
CA LYS A 12 -92.42 78.30 33.98
C LYS A 12 -92.60 77.15 32.97
N GLN A 13 -93.26 77.35 31.82
CA GLN A 13 -93.44 76.29 30.80
C GLN A 13 -92.24 76.14 29.84
N HIS A 14 -91.44 77.19 29.61
CA HIS A 14 -90.26 77.11 28.75
C HIS A 14 -89.13 76.26 29.38
N LEU A 15 -88.95 76.33 30.70
CA LEU A 15 -87.94 75.54 31.42
C LEU A 15 -88.24 74.03 31.40
N HIS A 16 -89.51 73.63 31.38
CA HIS A 16 -89.87 72.21 31.32
C HIS A 16 -89.66 71.61 29.92
N ARG A 17 -90.00 72.36 28.86
CA ARG A 17 -89.71 71.95 27.47
C ARG A 17 -88.21 71.89 27.17
N PHE A 18 -87.41 72.79 27.75
CA PHE A 18 -85.95 72.75 27.62
C PHE A 18 -85.36 71.48 28.25
N ARG A 19 -85.85 71.09 29.43
CA ARG A 19 -85.40 69.89 30.14
C ARG A 19 -85.80 68.58 29.44
N LEU A 20 -86.94 68.54 28.76
CA LEU A 20 -87.44 67.35 28.07
C LEU A 20 -86.94 67.20 26.63
N SER A 21 -86.56 68.30 25.94
CA SER A 21 -86.12 68.23 24.54
C SER A 21 -84.61 68.34 24.33
N VAL A 22 -83.89 69.08 25.18
CA VAL A 22 -82.46 69.38 24.93
C VAL A 22 -81.55 68.37 25.63
N PHE A 23 -81.96 67.86 26.79
CA PHE A 23 -81.18 66.90 27.58
C PHE A 23 -80.90 65.57 26.86
N PRO A 24 -81.86 64.94 26.15
CA PRO A 24 -81.59 63.69 25.43
C PRO A 24 -80.62 63.87 24.25
N ALA A 25 -80.71 65.01 23.54
CA ALA A 25 -79.86 65.29 22.39
C ALA A 25 -78.39 65.52 22.79
N ILE A 26 -78.16 66.24 23.89
CA ILE A 26 -76.80 66.43 24.43
C ILE A 26 -76.22 65.09 24.90
N TRP A 27 -77.02 64.25 25.57
CA TRP A 27 -76.56 62.94 26.02
C TRP A 27 -76.20 62.01 24.86
N PHE A 28 -76.98 62.03 23.78
CA PHE A 28 -76.68 61.27 22.57
C PHE A 28 -75.36 61.72 21.91
N LEU A 29 -75.15 63.03 21.77
CA LEU A 29 -73.90 63.59 21.25
C LEU A 29 -72.69 63.22 22.12
N PHE A 30 -72.86 63.22 23.45
CA PHE A 30 -71.83 62.81 24.39
C PHE A 30 -71.46 61.32 24.23
N CYS A 31 -72.47 60.44 24.11
CA CYS A 31 -72.23 59.03 23.82
C CYS A 31 -71.49 58.81 22.50
N VAL A 32 -71.91 59.50 21.42
CA VAL A 32 -71.26 59.40 20.10
C VAL A 32 -69.79 59.86 20.18
N ALA A 33 -69.52 60.98 20.83
CA ALA A 33 -68.16 61.49 21.02
C ALA A 33 -67.28 60.50 21.80
N ILE A 34 -67.82 59.87 22.84
CA ILE A 34 -67.11 58.83 23.62
C ILE A 34 -66.81 57.60 22.76
N THR A 35 -67.78 57.11 21.97
CA THR A 35 -67.53 55.97 21.08
C THR A 35 -66.47 56.26 20.03
N LEU A 36 -66.47 57.47 19.42
CA LEU A 36 -65.44 57.87 18.47
C LEU A 36 -64.06 58.01 19.13
N TYR A 37 -64.03 58.57 20.34
CA TYR A 37 -62.80 58.70 21.13
C TYR A 37 -62.22 57.32 21.50
N LEU A 38 -63.07 56.39 21.95
CA LEU A 38 -62.68 55.01 22.23
C LEU A 38 -62.22 54.26 20.98
N TRP A 39 -62.90 54.44 19.85
CA TRP A 39 -62.50 53.82 18.59
C TRP A 39 -61.10 54.26 18.16
N GLN A 40 -60.82 55.57 18.17
CA GLN A 40 -59.50 56.07 17.81
C GLN A 40 -58.38 55.57 18.73
N ARG A 41 -58.70 55.31 20.00
CA ARG A 41 -57.73 54.86 21.00
C ARG A 41 -57.52 53.34 20.99
N VAL A 42 -58.56 52.56 20.69
CA VAL A 42 -58.53 51.08 20.79
C VAL A 42 -58.29 50.41 19.44
N ALA A 43 -58.80 50.94 18.33
CA ALA A 43 -58.69 50.28 17.02
C ALA A 43 -57.31 50.41 16.36
N ARG A 44 -56.35 51.10 16.99
CA ARG A 44 -55.01 51.35 16.43
C ARG A 44 -53.91 50.40 16.94
N VAL A 45 -54.23 49.41 17.78
CA VAL A 45 -53.20 48.49 18.31
C VAL A 45 -53.62 47.04 18.13
N GLY A 46 -53.52 46.56 16.90
CA GLY A 46 -53.44 45.15 16.57
C GLY A 46 -52.13 44.90 15.84
N SER A 47 -50.99 45.01 16.54
CA SER A 47 -49.73 44.51 15.99
C SER A 47 -49.81 42.99 16.03
N ILE A 48 -50.16 42.37 14.90
CA ILE A 48 -50.02 40.94 14.72
C ILE A 48 -48.52 40.69 14.59
N VAL A 49 -47.89 40.36 15.70
CA VAL A 49 -46.53 39.82 15.72
C VAL A 49 -46.69 38.33 15.44
N GLY A 50 -46.40 37.93 14.21
CA GLY A 50 -46.20 36.52 13.88
C GLY A 50 -44.80 36.13 14.32
N GLU A 51 -44.70 35.33 15.38
CA GLU A 51 -43.44 34.69 15.76
C GLU A 51 -43.32 33.39 14.97
N ILE A 52 -42.38 33.35 14.03
CA ILE A 52 -42.03 32.12 13.31
C ILE A 52 -40.98 31.41 14.17
N ALA A 53 -41.42 30.47 14.99
CA ALA A 53 -40.52 29.56 15.68
C ALA A 53 -40.06 28.49 14.68
N ALA A 54 -38.86 28.67 14.11
CA ALA A 54 -38.19 27.65 13.33
C ALA A 54 -37.29 26.81 14.25
N GLU A 55 -37.31 25.48 14.11
CA GLU A 55 -36.31 24.61 14.75
C GLU A 55 -34.97 24.87 14.08
N GLN A 56 -34.04 25.47 14.83
CA GLN A 56 -32.70 25.81 14.36
C GLN A 56 -31.70 24.75 14.80
N ILE A 57 -30.89 24.24 13.88
CA ILE A 57 -29.80 23.31 14.17
C ILE A 57 -28.47 24.01 13.94
N SER A 58 -27.67 24.13 15.01
CA SER A 58 -26.31 24.61 14.89
C SER A 58 -25.40 23.51 14.34
N VAL A 59 -24.63 23.86 13.30
CA VAL A 59 -23.61 22.98 12.72
C VAL A 59 -22.28 23.24 13.44
N PRO A 60 -21.79 22.30 14.26
CA PRO A 60 -20.53 22.48 14.99
C PRO A 60 -19.31 22.23 14.11
N ALA A 61 -18.18 22.82 14.48
CA ALA A 61 -16.88 22.50 13.91
C ALA A 61 -16.48 21.05 14.22
N GLY A 62 -16.08 20.29 13.20
CA GLY A 62 -15.68 18.89 13.33
C GLY A 62 -14.30 18.70 13.98
N ALA A 63 -13.41 19.68 13.86
CA ALA A 63 -12.06 19.66 14.39
C ALA A 63 -11.53 21.08 14.66
N ASP A 64 -10.42 21.16 15.41
CA ASP A 64 -9.73 22.41 15.68
C ASP A 64 -8.99 22.91 14.43
N GLY A 65 -9.04 24.21 14.14
CA GLY A 65 -8.25 24.76 13.04
C GLY A 65 -8.65 26.17 12.61
N LEU A 66 -8.03 26.61 11.51
CA LEU A 66 -8.33 27.89 10.87
C LEU A 66 -9.37 27.67 9.77
N LEU A 67 -10.47 28.42 9.79
CA LEU A 67 -11.44 28.39 8.69
C LEU A 67 -10.83 29.01 7.44
N VAL A 68 -10.73 28.22 6.36
CA VAL A 68 -10.27 28.71 5.06
C VAL A 68 -11.50 29.01 4.21
N GLY A 69 -11.61 30.26 3.79
CA GLY A 69 -12.66 30.69 2.86
C GLY A 69 -12.19 30.41 1.45
N ASP A 70 -12.67 29.31 0.86
CA ASP A 70 -12.56 29.17 -0.58
C ASP A 70 -13.41 30.26 -1.24
N ALA A 71 -12.88 30.91 -2.27
CA ALA A 71 -13.57 31.99 -2.99
C ALA A 71 -14.92 31.57 -3.62
N LYS A 72 -15.21 30.26 -3.64
CA LYS A 72 -16.48 29.67 -4.07
C LYS A 72 -17.48 29.40 -2.92
N LEU A 73 -17.03 29.37 -1.67
CA LEU A 73 -17.85 29.13 -0.47
C LEU A 73 -18.07 30.42 0.33
N SER A 74 -18.50 31.49 -0.33
CA SER A 74 -18.97 32.68 0.39
C SER A 74 -20.38 32.41 0.93
N LEU A 75 -20.48 31.79 2.10
CA LEU A 75 -21.76 31.62 2.79
C LEU A 75 -22.41 32.99 3.01
N LYS A 76 -23.62 33.19 2.51
CA LYS A 76 -24.42 34.37 2.84
C LYS A 76 -25.59 33.94 3.72
N LEU A 77 -26.03 34.86 4.58
CA LEU A 77 -27.30 34.67 5.27
C LEU A 77 -28.41 34.51 4.24
N PHE A 78 -29.31 33.58 4.53
CA PHE A 78 -30.45 33.18 3.70
C PHE A 78 -30.12 32.38 2.43
N ASP A 79 -28.90 31.87 2.28
CA ASP A 79 -28.60 30.90 1.24
C ASP A 79 -29.22 29.53 1.59
N GLU A 80 -29.77 28.86 0.57
CA GLU A 80 -30.34 27.51 0.67
C GLU A 80 -29.22 26.48 0.61
N VAL A 81 -29.24 25.52 1.53
CA VAL A 81 -28.26 24.44 1.65
C VAL A 81 -28.96 23.09 1.67
N HIS A 82 -28.40 22.13 0.97
CA HIS A 82 -28.86 20.75 0.98
C HIS A 82 -28.02 19.91 1.92
N LYS A 83 -28.58 18.81 2.40
CA LYS A 83 -27.87 17.82 3.19
C LYS A 83 -26.64 17.31 2.44
N GLY A 84 -25.48 17.44 3.08
CA GLY A 84 -24.18 17.08 2.52
C GLY A 84 -23.46 18.23 1.82
N ASP A 85 -24.09 19.40 1.64
CA ASP A 85 -23.40 20.56 1.08
C ASP A 85 -22.28 21.02 1.99
N VAL A 86 -21.12 21.33 1.41
CA VAL A 86 -19.97 21.83 2.15
C VAL A 86 -20.25 23.26 2.56
N ILE A 87 -20.21 23.51 3.86
CA ILE A 87 -20.44 24.81 4.48
C ILE A 87 -19.10 25.51 4.67
N ALA A 88 -18.15 24.83 5.29
CA ALA A 88 -16.85 25.38 5.60
C ALA A 88 -15.76 24.31 5.53
N VAL A 89 -14.53 24.74 5.26
CA VAL A 89 -13.35 23.89 5.22
C VAL A 89 -12.29 24.47 6.14
N LEU A 90 -11.71 23.62 6.98
CA LEU A 90 -10.58 23.97 7.83
C LEU A 90 -9.26 23.81 7.05
N ASP A 91 -8.20 24.52 7.45
CA ASP A 91 -6.89 24.48 6.78
C ASP A 91 -6.30 23.06 6.78
N ASP A 92 -6.20 22.46 5.60
CA ASP A 92 -5.72 21.10 5.41
C ASP A 92 -4.26 21.01 4.95
N ARG A 93 -3.55 22.15 4.85
CA ARG A 93 -2.17 22.21 4.34
C ARG A 93 -1.20 21.31 5.11
N GLN A 94 -1.32 21.27 6.43
CA GLN A 94 -0.46 20.44 7.27
C GLN A 94 -0.73 18.94 7.06
N ILE A 95 -2.00 18.54 6.99
CA ILE A 95 -2.38 17.13 6.76
C ILE A 95 -1.97 16.71 5.34
N LYS A 96 -2.23 17.54 4.33
CA LYS A 96 -1.77 17.30 2.95
C LYS A 96 -0.25 17.15 2.86
N ALA A 97 0.51 17.98 3.56
CA ALA A 97 1.96 17.87 3.59
C ALA A 97 2.42 16.54 4.21
N GLN A 98 1.79 16.11 5.31
CA GLN A 98 2.10 14.82 5.94
C GLN A 98 1.72 13.62 5.06
N ILE A 99 0.55 13.66 4.41
CA ILE A 99 0.15 12.65 3.41
C ILE A 99 1.17 12.59 2.28
N GLY A 100 1.64 13.74 1.78
CA GLY A 100 2.67 13.80 0.73
C GLY A 100 3.99 13.16 1.16
N VAL A 101 4.42 13.34 2.41
CA VAL A 101 5.61 12.67 2.97
C VAL A 101 5.40 11.15 3.03
N LEU A 102 4.27 10.68 3.56
CA LEU A 102 3.98 9.25 3.63
C LEU A 102 3.87 8.61 2.24
N GLN A 103 3.29 9.30 1.26
CA GLN A 103 3.24 8.85 -0.13
C GLN A 103 4.64 8.69 -0.72
N ALA A 104 5.54 9.63 -0.46
CA ALA A 104 6.93 9.53 -0.90
C ALA A 104 7.67 8.37 -0.20
N GLU A 105 7.40 8.13 1.10
CA GLU A 105 7.96 6.98 1.83
C GLU A 105 7.45 5.65 1.28
N VAL A 106 6.15 5.52 1.00
CA VAL A 106 5.57 4.33 0.37
C VAL A 106 6.19 4.10 -1.00
N ALA A 107 6.26 5.13 -1.84
CA ALA A 107 6.87 5.04 -3.18
C ALA A 107 8.34 4.60 -3.12
N LYS A 108 9.09 5.06 -2.11
CA LYS A 108 10.46 4.60 -1.86
C LYS A 108 10.48 3.13 -1.46
N LEU A 109 9.66 2.71 -0.49
CA LEU A 109 9.62 1.33 -0.02
C LEU A 109 9.18 0.35 -1.13
N THR A 110 8.26 0.75 -2.01
CA THR A 110 7.89 -0.05 -3.19
C THR A 110 9.03 -0.18 -4.18
N ALA A 111 9.79 0.91 -4.42
CA ALA A 111 10.97 0.84 -5.27
C ALA A 111 12.07 -0.04 -4.66
N ASP A 112 12.27 0.02 -3.34
CA ASP A 112 13.21 -0.85 -2.62
C ASP A 112 12.74 -2.33 -2.69
N LEU A 113 11.44 -2.59 -2.59
CA LEU A 113 10.86 -3.93 -2.75
C LEU A 113 11.12 -4.51 -4.15
N ASP A 114 10.85 -3.73 -5.20
CA ASP A 114 11.03 -4.16 -6.59
C ASP A 114 12.52 -4.39 -6.91
N ALA A 115 13.40 -3.55 -6.36
CA ALA A 115 14.85 -3.71 -6.49
C ALA A 115 15.34 -5.00 -5.80
N GLU A 116 14.89 -5.28 -4.58
CA GLU A 116 15.26 -6.51 -3.87
C GLU A 116 14.64 -7.75 -4.53
N GLN A 117 13.42 -7.68 -5.08
CA GLN A 117 12.84 -8.78 -5.89
C GLN A 117 13.72 -9.08 -7.10
N THR A 118 14.05 -8.07 -7.89
CA THR A 118 14.91 -8.22 -9.08
C THR A 118 16.26 -8.80 -8.72
N LYS A 119 16.84 -8.39 -7.59
CA LYS A 119 18.10 -8.90 -7.10
C LYS A 119 18.01 -10.37 -6.68
N LEU A 120 16.98 -10.74 -5.93
CA LEU A 120 16.74 -12.14 -5.53
C LEU A 120 16.51 -13.04 -6.75
N GLU A 121 15.80 -12.58 -7.77
CA GLU A 121 15.63 -13.32 -9.02
C GLU A 121 16.98 -13.54 -9.73
N ASN A 122 17.81 -12.49 -9.84
CA ASN A 122 19.14 -12.60 -10.44
C ASN A 122 20.07 -13.52 -9.64
N ASP A 123 20.00 -13.46 -8.31
CA ASP A 123 20.76 -14.34 -7.41
C ASP A 123 20.31 -15.79 -7.59
N GLN A 124 19.00 -16.05 -7.69
CA GLN A 124 18.46 -17.38 -7.98
C GLN A 124 18.94 -17.91 -9.34
N LEU A 125 18.87 -17.10 -10.39
CA LEU A 125 19.36 -17.47 -11.71
C LEU A 125 20.85 -17.80 -11.69
N SER A 126 21.63 -16.99 -10.95
CA SER A 126 23.08 -17.22 -10.77
C SER A 126 23.35 -18.52 -10.03
N LEU A 127 22.64 -18.79 -8.94
CA LEU A 127 22.74 -20.05 -8.17
C LEU A 127 22.39 -21.26 -9.04
N VAL A 128 21.33 -21.19 -9.84
CA VAL A 128 20.95 -22.25 -10.79
C VAL A 128 22.05 -22.47 -11.83
N ALA A 129 22.59 -21.39 -12.41
CA ALA A 129 23.64 -21.48 -13.41
C ALA A 129 24.95 -22.06 -12.84
N ASP A 130 25.33 -21.65 -11.62
CA ASP A 130 26.51 -22.18 -10.92
C ASP A 130 26.34 -23.66 -10.58
N HIS A 131 25.17 -24.02 -10.05
CA HIS A 131 24.83 -25.40 -9.74
C HIS A 131 24.86 -26.29 -11.00
N GLN A 132 24.29 -25.82 -12.11
CA GLN A 132 24.35 -26.54 -13.39
C GLN A 132 25.79 -26.67 -13.91
N ARG A 133 26.58 -25.60 -13.84
CA ARG A 133 28.00 -25.62 -14.23
C ARG A 133 28.79 -26.66 -13.44
N GLU A 134 28.60 -26.72 -12.13
CA GLU A 134 29.26 -27.71 -11.27
C GLU A 134 28.79 -29.14 -11.57
N ARG A 135 27.49 -29.37 -11.80
CA ARG A 135 27.00 -30.70 -12.23
C ARG A 135 27.64 -31.17 -13.53
N VAL A 136 27.72 -30.29 -14.53
CA VAL A 136 28.35 -30.59 -15.82
C VAL A 136 29.84 -30.84 -15.64
N ARG A 137 30.52 -30.03 -14.82
CA ARG A 137 31.93 -30.21 -14.49
C ARG A 137 32.21 -31.57 -13.85
N LEU A 138 31.41 -31.97 -12.85
CA LEU A 138 31.55 -33.27 -12.19
C LEU A 138 31.29 -34.43 -13.16
N ALA A 139 30.26 -34.32 -14.02
CA ALA A 139 29.99 -35.31 -15.05
C ALA A 139 31.16 -35.44 -16.04
N TRP A 140 31.71 -34.31 -16.49
CA TRP A 140 32.89 -34.27 -17.36
C TRP A 140 34.11 -34.89 -16.69
N GLU A 141 34.33 -34.63 -15.41
CA GLU A 141 35.44 -35.23 -14.67
C GLU A 141 35.30 -36.75 -14.60
N VAL A 142 34.11 -37.28 -14.32
CA VAL A 142 33.85 -38.72 -14.33
C VAL A 142 34.20 -39.33 -15.69
N GLU A 143 33.73 -38.73 -16.79
CA GLU A 143 34.00 -39.23 -18.14
C GLU A 143 35.49 -39.15 -18.50
N ARG A 144 36.17 -38.06 -18.17
CA ARG A 144 37.61 -37.91 -18.40
C ARG A 144 38.40 -39.00 -17.68
N ARG A 145 38.07 -39.27 -16.41
CA ARG A 145 38.71 -40.33 -15.63
C ARG A 145 38.39 -41.71 -16.20
N HIS A 146 37.16 -41.92 -16.67
CA HIS A 146 36.79 -43.17 -17.32
C HIS A 146 37.66 -43.44 -18.56
N LEU A 147 37.82 -42.45 -19.44
CA LEU A 147 38.69 -42.55 -20.61
C LEU A 147 40.15 -42.85 -20.23
N GLU A 148 40.66 -42.22 -19.17
CA GLU A 148 42.00 -42.51 -18.65
C GLU A 148 42.14 -43.97 -18.19
N THR A 149 41.15 -44.50 -17.47
CA THR A 149 41.17 -45.92 -17.07
C THR A 149 41.12 -46.87 -18.27
N LEU A 150 40.35 -46.53 -19.31
CA LEU A 150 40.28 -47.32 -20.54
C LEU A 150 41.60 -47.30 -21.32
N GLN A 151 42.24 -46.13 -21.41
CA GLN A 151 43.54 -45.99 -22.06
C GLN A 151 44.63 -46.78 -21.33
N LEU A 152 44.69 -46.67 -20.00
CA LEU A 152 45.61 -47.48 -19.18
C LEU A 152 45.34 -48.98 -19.34
N GLY A 153 44.08 -49.39 -19.46
CA GLY A 153 43.70 -50.77 -19.74
C GLY A 153 44.20 -51.25 -21.11
N ALA A 154 44.15 -50.41 -22.14
CA ALA A 154 44.69 -50.71 -23.46
C ALA A 154 46.22 -50.86 -23.43
N ASP A 155 46.92 -49.95 -22.75
CA ASP A 155 48.38 -50.01 -22.56
C ASP A 155 48.82 -51.28 -21.84
N VAL A 156 48.11 -51.66 -20.77
CA VAL A 156 48.39 -52.90 -20.03
C VAL A 156 48.23 -54.12 -20.94
N LYS A 157 47.18 -54.17 -21.77
CA LYS A 157 46.99 -55.27 -22.74
C LYS A 157 48.09 -55.30 -23.79
N ALA A 158 48.50 -54.14 -24.31
CA ALA A 158 49.60 -54.05 -25.28
C ALA A 158 50.93 -54.55 -24.68
N LEU A 159 51.26 -54.14 -23.46
CA LEU A 159 52.45 -54.61 -22.73
C LEU A 159 52.37 -56.12 -22.42
N GLN A 160 51.20 -56.64 -22.07
CA GLN A 160 51.00 -58.08 -21.87
C GLN A 160 51.29 -58.87 -23.15
N GLN A 161 50.81 -58.38 -24.29
CA GLN A 161 51.07 -59.03 -25.58
C GLN A 161 52.56 -58.98 -25.96
N GLN A 162 53.23 -57.85 -25.71
CA GLN A 162 54.68 -57.72 -25.92
C GLN A 162 55.48 -58.66 -25.01
N LEU A 163 55.13 -58.73 -23.73
CA LEU A 163 55.73 -59.65 -22.77
C LEU A 163 55.56 -61.11 -23.22
N GLN A 164 54.36 -61.50 -23.65
CA GLN A 164 54.09 -62.84 -24.15
C GLN A 164 54.93 -63.18 -25.39
N GLY A 165 55.11 -62.21 -26.31
CA GLY A 165 56.02 -62.33 -27.45
C GLY A 165 57.49 -62.51 -27.04
N ALA A 166 57.96 -61.72 -26.07
CA ALA A 166 59.32 -61.83 -25.54
C ALA A 166 59.55 -63.18 -24.82
N GLU A 167 58.57 -63.65 -24.05
CA GLU A 167 58.64 -64.95 -23.35
C GLU A 167 58.64 -66.14 -24.31
N THR A 168 57.83 -66.10 -25.36
CA THR A 168 57.81 -67.17 -26.39
C THR A 168 59.12 -67.21 -27.15
N THR A 169 59.69 -66.05 -27.50
CA THR A 169 61.01 -65.94 -28.13
C THR A 169 62.11 -66.47 -27.21
N LEU A 170 62.12 -66.08 -25.94
CA LEU A 170 63.06 -66.60 -24.94
C LEU A 170 62.97 -68.12 -24.78
N LYS A 171 61.75 -68.67 -24.68
CA LYS A 171 61.54 -70.13 -24.59
C LYS A 171 62.07 -70.86 -25.83
N MET A 172 61.89 -70.29 -27.02
CA MET A 172 62.44 -70.85 -28.25
C MET A 172 63.96 -70.85 -28.23
N LEU A 173 64.58 -69.71 -27.86
CA LEU A 173 66.03 -69.58 -27.77
C LEU A 173 66.64 -70.50 -26.71
N GLN A 174 66.00 -70.66 -25.56
CA GLN A 174 66.43 -71.61 -24.52
C GLN A 174 66.42 -73.05 -25.05
N LYS A 175 65.34 -73.48 -25.71
CA LYS A 175 65.27 -74.81 -26.35
C LYS A 175 66.34 -75.00 -27.43
N MET A 176 66.70 -73.95 -28.16
CA MET A 176 67.77 -74.00 -29.16
C MET A 176 69.16 -74.05 -28.51
N ALA A 177 69.37 -73.35 -27.39
CA ALA A 177 70.62 -73.40 -26.62
C ALA A 177 70.85 -74.75 -25.95
N ASP A 178 69.78 -75.45 -25.56
CA ASP A 178 69.84 -76.83 -25.04
C ASP A 178 70.18 -77.88 -26.12
N SER A 179 70.13 -77.51 -27.40
CA SER A 179 70.47 -78.39 -28.52
C SER A 179 71.99 -78.48 -28.74
N PRO A 180 72.59 -79.69 -28.82
CA PRO A 180 74.04 -79.86 -28.93
C PRO A 180 74.65 -79.36 -30.25
N TYR A 181 73.82 -78.91 -31.21
CA TYR A 181 74.24 -78.49 -32.55
C TYR A 181 74.33 -76.96 -32.74
N VAL A 182 73.92 -76.16 -31.76
CA VAL A 182 73.90 -74.69 -31.86
C VAL A 182 74.80 -74.07 -30.78
N LYS A 183 75.92 -73.46 -31.18
CA LYS A 183 76.75 -72.66 -30.27
C LYS A 183 76.16 -71.26 -30.15
N MET A 184 75.33 -71.06 -29.13
CA MET A 184 74.72 -69.75 -28.86
C MET A 184 75.60 -68.88 -27.96
N ASN A 185 75.62 -67.57 -28.21
CA ASN A 185 76.31 -66.61 -27.36
C ASN A 185 75.53 -66.41 -26.05
N PRO A 186 76.11 -66.64 -24.86
CA PRO A 186 75.41 -66.45 -23.58
C PRO A 186 74.99 -65.00 -23.34
N ALA A 187 75.65 -64.02 -23.97
CA ALA A 187 75.26 -62.62 -23.87
C ALA A 187 73.87 -62.36 -24.50
N ASP A 188 73.56 -63.02 -25.63
CA ASP A 188 72.28 -62.82 -26.33
C ASP A 188 71.10 -63.32 -25.49
N LEU A 189 71.28 -64.42 -24.74
CA LEU A 189 70.27 -64.90 -23.79
C LEU A 189 70.11 -63.93 -22.62
N ALA A 190 71.21 -63.41 -22.08
CA ALA A 190 71.17 -62.41 -21.00
C ALA A 190 70.43 -61.14 -21.44
N ASP A 191 70.72 -60.61 -22.63
CA ASP A 191 70.07 -59.42 -23.18
C ASP A 191 68.55 -59.62 -23.34
N ARG A 192 68.13 -60.77 -23.86
CA ARG A 192 66.69 -61.09 -24.01
C ARG A 192 66.01 -61.28 -22.66
N THR A 193 66.68 -61.86 -21.67
CA THR A 193 66.13 -61.96 -20.32
C THR A 193 65.99 -60.59 -19.66
N ALA A 194 66.94 -59.67 -19.89
CA ALA A 194 66.86 -58.30 -19.41
C ALA A 194 65.69 -57.54 -20.05
N GLU A 195 65.47 -57.70 -21.36
CA GLU A 195 64.32 -57.13 -22.08
C GLU A 195 62.98 -57.61 -21.49
N ARG A 196 62.84 -58.92 -21.24
CA ARG A 196 61.65 -59.49 -20.59
C ARG A 196 61.47 -58.99 -19.15
N ASN A 197 62.56 -58.84 -18.40
CA ASN A 197 62.51 -58.29 -17.04
C ASN A 197 62.04 -56.82 -17.05
N ALA A 198 62.53 -56.02 -18.00
CA ALA A 198 62.13 -54.63 -18.16
C ALA A 198 60.65 -54.49 -18.53
N LEU A 199 60.16 -55.29 -19.48
CA LEU A 199 58.73 -55.33 -19.85
C LEU A 199 57.85 -55.77 -18.67
N ALA A 200 58.28 -56.76 -17.88
CA ALA A 200 57.55 -57.21 -16.70
C ALA A 200 57.46 -56.11 -15.62
N ALA A 201 58.56 -55.38 -15.39
CA ALA A 201 58.58 -54.26 -14.44
C ALA A 201 57.69 -53.10 -14.91
N GLN A 202 57.71 -52.76 -16.20
CA GLN A 202 56.82 -51.74 -16.78
C GLN A 202 55.35 -52.13 -16.67
N LEU A 203 55.03 -53.40 -16.94
CA LEU A 203 53.67 -53.93 -16.80
C LEU A 203 53.18 -53.81 -15.35
N ALA A 204 54.00 -54.24 -14.37
CA ALA A 204 53.67 -54.14 -12.96
C ALA A 204 53.44 -52.67 -12.53
N GLY A 205 54.28 -51.75 -13.00
CA GLY A 205 54.13 -50.32 -12.77
C GLY A 205 52.82 -49.77 -13.33
N LYS A 206 52.50 -50.05 -14.60
CA LYS A 206 51.24 -49.61 -15.22
C LYS A 206 50.00 -50.22 -14.58
N GLN A 207 50.06 -51.48 -14.16
CA GLN A 207 48.96 -52.12 -13.43
C GLN A 207 48.68 -51.42 -12.10
N GLN A 208 49.72 -51.01 -11.38
CA GLN A 208 49.55 -50.28 -10.12
C GLN A 208 48.91 -48.90 -10.35
N VAL A 209 49.37 -48.16 -11.37
CA VAL A 209 48.76 -46.89 -11.76
C VAL A 209 47.29 -47.07 -12.18
N GLY A 210 46.98 -48.14 -12.92
CA GLY A 210 45.61 -48.47 -13.33
C GLY A 210 44.66 -48.71 -12.15
N LYS A 211 45.12 -49.36 -11.08
CA LYS A 211 44.32 -49.55 -9.85
C LYS A 211 43.99 -48.23 -9.17
N VAL A 212 44.96 -47.31 -9.10
CA VAL A 212 44.77 -45.98 -8.52
C VAL A 212 43.84 -45.13 -9.38
N ALA A 213 44.00 -45.17 -10.71
CA ALA A 213 43.11 -44.47 -11.63
C ALA A 213 41.66 -44.98 -11.50
N TYR A 214 41.48 -46.29 -11.32
CA TYR A 214 40.16 -46.89 -11.09
C TYR A 214 39.52 -46.44 -9.77
N SER A 215 40.27 -46.40 -8.66
CA SER A 215 39.72 -45.90 -7.39
C SER A 215 39.36 -44.41 -7.50
N GLN A 216 40.19 -43.60 -8.16
CA GLN A 216 39.91 -42.18 -8.40
C GLN A 216 38.65 -41.97 -9.25
N TRP A 217 38.43 -42.82 -10.26
CA TRP A 217 37.19 -42.80 -11.05
C TRP A 217 35.96 -43.14 -10.20
N GLN A 218 36.05 -44.15 -9.34
CA GLN A 218 34.95 -44.49 -8.42
C GLN A 218 34.64 -43.36 -7.43
N ASP A 219 35.67 -42.67 -6.93
CA ASP A 219 35.46 -41.56 -6.02
C ASP A 219 34.85 -40.34 -6.73
N ALA A 220 35.22 -40.08 -7.98
CA ALA A 220 34.58 -39.06 -8.80
C ALA A 220 33.08 -39.35 -9.04
N ILE A 221 32.71 -40.63 -9.24
CA ILE A 221 31.29 -41.04 -9.34
C ILE A 221 30.55 -40.74 -8.03
N LYS A 222 31.13 -41.13 -6.88
CA LYS A 222 30.52 -40.85 -5.57
C LYS A 222 30.34 -39.35 -5.35
N GLN A 223 31.34 -38.54 -5.70
CA GLN A 223 31.26 -37.09 -5.58
C GLN A 223 30.11 -36.51 -6.40
N ARG A 224 29.98 -36.92 -7.67
CA ARG A 224 28.85 -36.54 -8.54
C ARG A 224 27.50 -36.94 -7.94
N ASP A 225 27.39 -38.16 -7.43
CA ASP A 225 26.11 -38.70 -6.92
C ASP A 225 25.74 -38.12 -5.55
N SER A 226 26.73 -37.73 -4.75
CA SER A 226 26.55 -37.05 -3.47
C SER A 226 26.29 -35.54 -3.59
N TYR A 227 26.39 -34.98 -4.80
CA TYR A 227 26.23 -33.56 -5.01
C TYR A 227 24.75 -33.18 -4.74
N PRO A 228 24.47 -32.30 -3.76
CA PRO A 228 23.12 -32.06 -3.27
C PRO A 228 22.28 -31.34 -4.33
N GLU A 229 20.96 -31.56 -4.31
CA GLU A 229 20.03 -30.79 -5.13
C GLU A 229 19.99 -29.32 -4.67
N LEU A 230 19.75 -28.41 -5.62
CA LEU A 230 19.63 -27.00 -5.32
C LEU A 230 18.39 -26.74 -4.46
N GLN A 231 18.59 -26.16 -3.29
CA GLN A 231 17.51 -25.65 -2.44
C GLN A 231 17.27 -24.18 -2.76
N SER A 232 16.06 -23.84 -3.16
CA SER A 232 15.67 -22.45 -3.37
C SER A 232 15.48 -21.75 -2.02
N PRO A 233 16.02 -20.53 -1.83
CA PRO A 233 15.78 -19.76 -0.62
C PRO A 233 14.30 -19.36 -0.50
N GLU A 234 13.79 -19.25 0.72
CA GLU A 234 12.44 -18.78 1.01
C GLU A 234 12.33 -17.26 0.75
N VAL A 235 12.04 -16.90 -0.50
CA VAL A 235 11.91 -15.51 -0.98
C VAL A 235 10.93 -14.70 -0.12
N GLU A 236 9.81 -15.31 0.27
CA GLU A 236 8.77 -14.61 1.02
C GLU A 236 9.24 -14.19 2.42
N ALA A 237 10.07 -15.00 3.07
CA ALA A 237 10.63 -14.66 4.39
C ALA A 237 11.55 -13.42 4.31
N ILE A 238 12.22 -13.22 3.17
CA ILE A 238 13.12 -12.09 2.94
C ILE A 238 12.32 -10.81 2.65
N LEU A 239 11.23 -10.91 1.88
CA LEU A 239 10.43 -9.76 1.45
C LEU A 239 9.35 -9.34 2.47
N ALA A 240 8.93 -10.25 3.36
CA ALA A 240 7.88 -9.99 4.34
C ALA A 240 8.09 -8.72 5.20
N PRO A 241 9.30 -8.40 5.69
CA PRO A 241 9.53 -7.18 6.47
C PRO A 241 9.26 -5.89 5.68
N ILE A 242 9.62 -5.85 4.39
CA ILE A 242 9.42 -4.66 3.53
C ILE A 242 7.92 -4.49 3.24
N ARG A 243 7.22 -5.58 2.91
CA ARG A 243 5.76 -5.57 2.73
C ARG A 243 5.02 -5.10 3.99
N ALA A 244 5.46 -5.57 5.16
CA ALA A 244 4.91 -5.13 6.43
C ALA A 244 5.15 -3.63 6.67
N ALA A 245 6.34 -3.11 6.34
CA ALA A 245 6.64 -1.69 6.45
C ALA A 245 5.75 -0.83 5.54
N ILE A 246 5.52 -1.26 4.28
CA ILE A 246 4.58 -0.59 3.36
C ILE A 246 3.18 -0.55 3.98
N THR A 247 2.68 -1.68 4.45
CA THR A 247 1.35 -1.79 5.06
C THR A 247 1.20 -0.82 6.24
N VAL A 248 2.22 -0.69 7.09
CA VAL A 248 2.20 0.26 8.22
C VAL A 248 2.07 1.71 7.74
N GLN A 249 2.78 2.09 6.69
CA GLN A 249 2.71 3.46 6.17
C GLN A 249 1.38 3.75 5.45
N GLU A 250 0.83 2.77 4.74
CA GLU A 250 -0.50 2.86 4.14
C GLU A 250 -1.58 3.08 5.21
N ARG A 251 -1.53 2.35 6.34
CA ARG A 251 -2.47 2.54 7.45
C ARG A 251 -2.38 3.93 8.08
N LYS A 252 -1.18 4.49 8.23
CA LYS A 252 -1.03 5.87 8.70
C LYS A 252 -1.58 6.88 7.72
N MET A 253 -1.42 6.63 6.42
CA MET A 253 -2.00 7.49 5.38
C MET A 253 -3.54 7.44 5.41
N GLU A 254 -4.14 6.25 5.58
CA GLU A 254 -5.59 6.09 5.78
C GLU A 254 -6.08 6.90 7.00
N GLU A 255 -5.36 6.84 8.12
CA GLU A 255 -5.68 7.63 9.32
C GLU A 255 -5.67 9.14 9.04
N LEU A 256 -4.64 9.65 8.38
CA LEU A 256 -4.56 11.07 8.01
C LEU A 256 -5.65 11.48 7.01
N GLN A 257 -6.04 10.60 6.10
CA GLN A 257 -7.14 10.85 5.16
C GLN A 257 -8.49 10.96 5.88
N LEU A 258 -8.73 10.14 6.92
CA LEU A 258 -9.92 10.27 7.76
C LEU A 258 -9.92 11.60 8.53
N LEU A 259 -8.78 12.01 9.07
CA LEU A 259 -8.64 13.33 9.70
C LEU A 259 -8.88 14.47 8.70
N GLN A 260 -8.40 14.35 7.46
CA GLN A 260 -8.67 15.33 6.41
C GLN A 260 -10.17 15.43 6.09
N GLN A 261 -10.90 14.32 6.07
CA GLN A 261 -12.34 14.32 5.84
C GLN A 261 -13.10 15.06 6.96
N GLN A 262 -12.62 14.96 8.21
CA GLN A 262 -13.21 15.69 9.35
C GLN A 262 -13.01 17.22 9.27
N LEU A 263 -12.04 17.70 8.48
CA LEU A 263 -11.83 19.13 8.24
C LEU A 263 -12.90 19.75 7.32
N VAL A 264 -13.68 18.92 6.62
CA VAL A 264 -14.76 19.36 5.74
C VAL A 264 -16.08 19.33 6.50
N ILE A 265 -16.68 20.49 6.68
CA ILE A 265 -17.91 20.66 7.46
C ILE A 265 -19.07 20.72 6.49
N THR A 266 -20.00 19.77 6.64
CA THR A 266 -21.15 19.61 5.73
C THR A 266 -22.48 19.85 6.46
N SER A 267 -23.52 20.20 5.70
CA SER A 267 -24.86 20.36 6.26
C SER A 267 -25.48 19.01 6.65
N PRO A 268 -26.00 18.84 7.86
CA PRO A 268 -26.68 17.61 8.26
C PRO A 268 -28.11 17.50 7.70
N ILE A 269 -28.72 18.63 7.32
CA ILE A 269 -30.12 18.76 6.88
C ILE A 269 -30.25 19.66 5.65
N ASP A 270 -31.38 19.58 4.98
CA ASP A 270 -31.79 20.57 3.99
C ASP A 270 -32.40 21.78 4.73
N GLY A 271 -32.04 23.01 4.35
CA GLY A 271 -32.55 24.21 5.01
C GLY A 271 -31.95 25.52 4.50
N VAL A 272 -32.08 26.57 5.30
CA VAL A 272 -31.61 27.92 4.94
C VAL A 272 -30.74 28.46 6.05
N ILE A 273 -29.59 29.04 5.71
CA ILE A 273 -28.66 29.59 6.70
C ILE A 273 -29.31 30.80 7.41
N THR A 274 -29.60 30.66 8.70
CA THR A 274 -30.24 31.70 9.52
C THR A 274 -29.25 32.58 10.26
N GLU A 275 -28.12 32.02 10.71
CA GLU A 275 -27.08 32.74 11.45
C GLU A 275 -25.68 32.21 11.10
N VAL A 276 -24.70 33.11 11.01
CA VAL A 276 -23.29 32.78 10.77
C VAL A 276 -22.47 33.26 11.97
N PHE A 277 -21.96 32.32 12.76
CA PHE A 277 -21.20 32.61 13.99
C PHE A 277 -19.72 32.86 13.73
N LYS A 278 -19.15 32.20 12.71
CA LYS A 278 -17.71 32.24 12.40
C LYS A 278 -17.49 32.51 10.92
N VAL A 279 -16.46 33.28 10.62
CA VAL A 279 -16.08 33.65 9.25
C VAL A 279 -14.69 33.13 8.89
N PRO A 280 -14.40 32.95 7.59
CA PRO A 280 -13.06 32.63 7.11
C PRO A 280 -11.96 33.50 7.73
N GLY A 281 -10.84 32.87 8.09
CA GLY A 281 -9.70 33.51 8.76
C GLY A 281 -9.78 33.49 10.29
N GLN A 282 -10.88 33.00 10.88
CA GLN A 282 -10.98 32.79 12.32
C GLN A 282 -10.57 31.36 12.72
N GLN A 283 -10.01 31.26 13.92
CA GLN A 283 -9.71 29.97 14.54
C GLN A 283 -10.93 29.44 15.27
N VAL A 284 -11.21 28.15 15.10
CA VAL A 284 -12.33 27.45 15.73
C VAL A 284 -11.83 26.21 16.45
N ILE A 285 -12.57 25.81 17.48
CA ILE A 285 -12.33 24.60 18.28
C ILE A 285 -13.44 23.61 17.94
N ALA A 286 -13.15 22.31 18.02
CA ALA A 286 -14.13 21.24 17.85
C ALA A 286 -15.35 21.49 18.76
N GLY A 287 -16.54 21.49 18.16
CA GLY A 287 -17.80 21.80 18.84
C GLY A 287 -18.27 23.26 18.75
N ASP A 288 -17.42 24.20 18.31
CA ASP A 288 -17.85 25.59 18.11
C ASP A 288 -18.91 25.67 17.01
N PRO A 289 -20.05 26.35 17.22
CA PRO A 289 -21.06 26.53 16.17
C PRO A 289 -20.50 27.43 15.07
N ILE A 290 -20.66 27.02 13.81
CA ILE A 290 -20.21 27.81 12.64
C ILE A 290 -21.39 28.53 12.00
N VAL A 291 -22.46 27.78 11.71
CA VAL A 291 -23.71 28.31 11.17
C VAL A 291 -24.91 27.64 11.85
N SER A 292 -26.05 28.32 11.79
CA SER A 292 -27.35 27.78 12.15
C SER A 292 -28.20 27.63 10.89
N ILE A 293 -28.84 26.47 10.73
CA ILE A 293 -29.74 26.12 9.60
C ILE A 293 -31.14 25.88 10.16
#